data_AF-A0A0H5QV06-F1
#
_entry.id   AF-A0A0H5QV06-F1
#
_cell.length_a   1.000
_cell.length_b   1.000
_cell.length_c   1.000
_cell.angle_alpha   90.00
_cell.angle_beta   90.00
_cell.angle_gamma   90.00
#
_symmetry.space_group_name_H-M   'P 1'
#
loop_
_entity.id
_entity.type
_entity.pdbx_description
1 polymer ?
#
loop_
_entity_poly.entity_id
_entity_poly.type
_entity_poly.pdbx_seq_one_letter_code
_entity_poly.pdbx_strand_id
1 'polypeptide(L)'
;RNNSVMMLRLTHGASAGWRRCLAVASKGNKKAPAKGAEIKKPSAASKKREAEKKSKAAASNWENSRDASAEEARVYAEAMEWFDSKGAADDRSPEELAEHERITKEYSRKCGERSRFYDAFFKQRIALRHAAIEALPTAPLREAALRLDEQDQFPLYIPHPAQHPPNPQYSASQI
;
A
#
# COMPACT_ATOMS: atom_id res chain seq x y z
N ARG A 1 34.97 -28.11 33.43
CA ARG A 1 34.91 -26.74 34.00
C ARG A 1 35.50 -25.78 32.98
N ASN A 2 34.78 -24.67 32.75
CA ASN A 2 35.11 -23.49 31.93
C ASN A 2 34.81 -23.56 30.42
N ASN A 3 33.51 -23.40 30.10
CA ASN A 3 33.04 -22.87 28.83
C ASN A 3 33.25 -21.35 28.80
N SER A 4 33.99 -20.85 27.82
CA SER A 4 34.10 -19.42 27.52
C SER A 4 33.03 -19.05 26.49
N VAL A 5 32.04 -18.27 26.93
CA VAL A 5 30.93 -17.78 26.11
C VAL A 5 31.44 -16.61 25.28
N MET A 6 31.61 -16.81 23.97
CA MET A 6 31.74 -15.70 23.02
C MET A 6 30.35 -15.08 22.79
N MET A 7 30.16 -13.86 23.31
CA MET A 7 29.06 -12.98 22.92
C MET A 7 29.26 -12.54 21.47
N LEU A 8 28.50 -13.12 20.53
CA LEU A 8 28.26 -12.49 19.23
C LEU A 8 27.13 -11.46 19.39
N ARG A 9 27.51 -10.18 19.38
CA ARG A 9 26.60 -9.04 19.24
C ARG A 9 26.10 -8.98 17.78
N LEU A 10 24.88 -9.44 17.53
CA LEU A 10 24.13 -9.18 16.30
C LEU A 10 23.56 -7.76 16.34
N THR A 11 24.35 -6.77 15.91
CA THR A 11 23.82 -5.43 15.60
C THR A 11 23.02 -5.54 14.29
N HIS A 12 21.69 -5.44 14.40
CA HIS A 12 20.81 -5.34 13.25
C HIS A 12 21.11 -4.04 12.50
N GLY A 13 21.49 -4.17 11.22
CA GLY A 13 21.62 -3.07 10.29
C GLY A 13 20.26 -2.43 10.04
N ALA A 14 20.01 -1.30 10.69
CA ALA A 14 18.90 -0.43 10.35
C ALA A 14 19.15 0.20 8.98
N SER A 15 18.38 -0.23 7.99
CA SER A 15 18.29 0.38 6.66
C SER A 15 17.70 1.79 6.77
N ALA A 16 18.55 2.78 7.05
CA ALA A 16 18.22 4.19 6.99
C ALA A 16 18.19 4.67 5.53
N GLY A 17 17.04 4.46 4.85
CA GLY A 17 16.89 4.73 3.42
C GLY A 17 15.75 5.66 3.01
N TRP A 18 15.02 6.29 3.95
CA TRP A 18 13.81 7.07 3.62
C TRP A 18 13.67 8.35 4.46
N ARG A 19 14.64 9.27 4.37
CA ARG A 19 14.45 10.67 4.80
C ARG A 19 15.26 11.61 3.92
N ARG A 20 14.69 12.01 2.77
CA ARG A 20 15.02 13.25 2.05
C ARG A 20 13.92 13.54 1.02
N CYS A 21 13.78 14.83 0.71
CA CYS A 21 12.72 15.51 -0.06
C CYS A 21 11.54 15.93 0.85
N LEU A 22 11.15 17.18 1.03
CA LEU A 22 11.45 18.45 0.38
C LEU A 22 11.07 19.58 1.37
N ALA A 23 11.98 20.48 1.68
CA ALA A 23 11.66 21.79 2.23
C ALA A 23 12.36 22.83 1.37
N VAL A 24 11.68 23.26 0.30
CA VAL A 24 12.05 24.47 -0.44
C VAL A 24 10.88 25.43 -0.34
N ALA A 25 11.16 26.58 0.25
CA ALA A 25 10.23 27.66 0.52
C ALA A 25 9.70 28.30 -0.77
N SER A 26 8.42 28.68 -0.77
CA SER A 26 7.89 29.72 -1.65
C SER A 26 7.16 30.74 -0.79
N LYS A 27 7.81 31.89 -0.60
CA LYS A 27 7.24 33.11 -0.02
C LYS A 27 6.47 33.86 -1.11
N GLY A 28 5.16 34.03 -0.90
CA GLY A 28 4.38 35.23 -1.22
C GLY A 28 4.16 35.62 -2.68
N ASN A 29 2.91 35.56 -3.15
CA ASN A 29 2.16 36.74 -3.62
C ASN A 29 0.67 36.39 -3.82
N LYS A 30 -0.24 36.98 -3.03
CA LYS A 30 -1.68 36.93 -3.31
C LYS A 30 -2.26 38.33 -3.21
N LYS A 31 -2.39 38.99 -4.36
CA LYS A 31 -3.34 40.11 -4.55
C LYS A 31 -4.69 39.51 -4.98
N ALA A 32 -5.71 39.65 -4.14
CA ALA A 32 -7.13 39.71 -4.54
C ALA A 32 -7.48 41.22 -4.73
N PRO A 33 -8.65 41.66 -5.27
CA PRO A 33 -9.94 40.93 -5.33
C PRO A 33 -10.86 41.24 -6.54
N ALA A 34 -11.92 40.44 -6.74
CA ALA A 34 -13.23 40.95 -7.23
C ALA A 34 -14.39 39.97 -6.97
N LYS A 35 -15.22 40.37 -5.99
CA LYS A 35 -16.69 40.32 -5.90
C LYS A 35 -17.48 39.16 -6.56
N GLY A 36 -18.34 38.51 -5.76
CA GLY A 36 -19.57 37.91 -6.30
C GLY A 36 -20.15 36.65 -5.65
N ALA A 37 -19.95 36.38 -4.36
CA ALA A 37 -20.80 35.44 -3.64
C ALA A 37 -20.97 35.94 -2.20
N GLU A 38 -22.18 36.37 -1.84
CA GLU A 38 -22.53 36.59 -0.44
C GLU A 38 -22.47 35.24 0.29
N ILE A 39 -21.30 34.93 0.86
CA ILE A 39 -21.17 33.88 1.85
C ILE A 39 -21.84 34.42 3.11
N LYS A 40 -23.13 34.11 3.29
CA LYS A 40 -23.82 34.33 4.57
C LYS A 40 -22.96 33.69 5.66
N LYS A 41 -22.36 34.51 6.51
CA LYS A 41 -21.51 34.04 7.62
C LYS A 41 -22.37 33.08 8.45
N PRO A 42 -21.97 31.80 8.59
CA PRO A 42 -22.72 30.88 9.41
C PRO A 42 -22.76 31.44 10.84
N SER A 43 -23.97 31.47 11.42
CA SER A 43 -24.16 31.94 12.79
C SER A 43 -23.28 31.13 13.74
N ALA A 44 -22.89 31.71 14.88
CA ALA A 44 -22.08 31.03 15.88
C ALA A 44 -22.68 29.65 16.29
N ALA A 45 -24.00 29.54 16.27
CA ALA A 45 -24.72 28.28 16.51
C ALA A 45 -24.54 27.25 15.38
N SER A 46 -24.52 27.67 14.12
CA SER A 46 -24.26 26.79 12.98
C SER A 46 -22.82 26.30 12.96
N LYS A 47 -21.85 27.17 13.26
CA LYS A 47 -20.44 26.80 13.38
C LYS A 47 -20.20 25.81 14.52
N LYS A 48 -20.90 25.98 15.65
CA LYS A 48 -20.81 25.07 16.80
C LYS A 48 -21.41 23.70 16.47
N ARG A 49 -22.58 23.65 15.83
CA ARG A 49 -23.19 22.39 15.36
C ARG A 49 -22.36 21.67 14.29
N GLU A 50 -21.72 22.41 13.40
CA GLU A 50 -20.86 21.82 12.36
C GLU A 50 -19.54 21.29 12.95
N ALA A 51 -18.96 21.99 13.93
CA ALA A 51 -17.80 21.52 14.68
C ALA A 51 -18.13 20.27 15.51
N GLU A 52 -19.33 20.21 16.11
CA GLU A 52 -19.81 19.08 16.90
C GLU A 52 -20.17 17.86 16.03
N LYS A 53 -20.66 18.08 14.80
CA LYS A 53 -20.82 17.01 13.80
C LYS A 53 -19.46 16.49 13.32
N LYS A 54 -18.49 17.38 13.06
CA LYS A 54 -17.13 16.98 12.64
C LYS A 54 -16.37 16.26 13.75
N SER A 55 -16.54 16.65 15.02
CA SER A 55 -15.92 15.96 16.14
C SER A 55 -16.55 14.58 16.40
N LYS A 56 -17.88 14.43 16.25
CA LYS A 56 -18.55 13.13 16.31
C LYS A 56 -18.15 12.20 15.16
N ALA A 57 -18.02 12.74 13.95
CA ALA A 57 -17.54 11.95 12.80
C ALA A 57 -16.07 11.52 12.95
N ALA A 58 -15.21 12.39 13.51
CA ALA A 58 -13.82 12.05 13.80
C ALA A 58 -13.69 11.02 14.94
N ALA A 59 -14.52 11.11 15.98
CA ALA A 59 -14.55 10.14 17.07
C ALA A 59 -15.02 8.75 16.60
N SER A 60 -16.06 8.69 15.77
CA SER A 60 -16.58 7.44 15.18
C SER A 60 -15.55 6.75 14.26
N ASN A 61 -14.73 7.51 13.53
CA ASN A 61 -13.72 6.93 12.65
C ASN A 61 -12.48 6.43 13.42
N TRP A 62 -12.18 7.02 14.58
CA TRP A 62 -11.13 6.55 15.48
C TRP A 62 -11.50 5.21 16.15
N GLU A 63 -12.76 5.03 16.51
CA GLU A 63 -13.27 3.81 17.16
C GLU A 63 -13.17 2.59 16.22
N ASN A 64 -13.60 2.74 14.95
CA ASN A 64 -13.45 1.69 13.93
C ASN A 64 -11.98 1.34 13.62
N SER A 65 -11.04 2.28 13.73
CA SER A 65 -9.60 2.01 13.55
C SER A 65 -8.97 1.29 14.74
N ARG A 66 -9.58 1.44 15.93
CA ARG A 66 -9.11 0.83 17.18
C ARG A 66 -9.60 -0.61 17.33
N ASP A 67 -10.79 -0.91 16.82
CA ASP A 67 -11.37 -2.27 16.87
C ASP A 67 -10.64 -3.25 15.94
N ALA A 68 -10.22 -2.81 14.74
CA ALA A 68 -9.40 -3.63 13.85
C ALA A 68 -8.07 -4.07 14.50
N SER A 69 -7.44 -3.17 15.25
CA SER A 69 -6.22 -3.49 16.02
C SER A 69 -6.49 -4.39 17.23
N ALA A 70 -7.69 -4.31 17.82
CA ALA A 70 -8.06 -5.13 18.96
C ALA A 70 -8.39 -6.58 18.56
N GLU A 71 -9.00 -6.78 17.39
CA GLU A 71 -9.30 -8.10 16.86
C GLU A 71 -8.04 -8.83 16.40
N GLU A 72 -7.13 -8.14 15.70
CA GLU A 72 -5.80 -8.69 15.38
C GLU A 72 -5.03 -9.07 16.66
N ALA A 73 -5.04 -8.21 17.68
CA ALA A 73 -4.38 -8.50 18.97
C ALA A 73 -4.98 -9.70 19.70
N ARG A 74 -6.30 -9.92 19.59
CA ARG A 74 -6.96 -11.12 20.14
C ARG A 74 -6.52 -12.38 19.40
N VAL A 75 -6.48 -12.36 18.06
CA VAL A 75 -6.00 -13.49 17.26
C VAL A 75 -4.55 -13.82 17.61
N TYR A 76 -3.70 -12.81 17.83
CA TYR A 76 -2.33 -13.04 18.30
C TYR A 76 -2.28 -13.70 19.68
N ALA A 77 -3.08 -13.22 20.64
CA ALA A 77 -3.14 -13.80 21.98
C ALA A 77 -3.61 -15.25 21.96
N GLU A 78 -4.67 -15.54 21.21
CA GLU A 78 -5.21 -16.90 21.01
C GLU A 78 -4.17 -17.81 20.33
N ALA A 79 -3.44 -17.30 19.33
CA ALA A 79 -2.39 -18.05 18.66
C ALA A 79 -1.19 -18.35 19.58
N MET A 80 -0.82 -17.43 20.48
CA MET A 80 0.24 -17.67 21.46
C MET A 80 -0.20 -18.70 22.51
N GLU A 81 -1.44 -18.62 23.00
CA GLU A 81 -2.00 -19.61 23.93
C GLU A 81 -2.11 -21.01 23.28
N TRP A 82 -2.48 -21.07 21.99
CA TRP A 82 -2.48 -22.31 21.23
C TRP A 82 -1.07 -22.89 21.06
N PHE A 83 -0.07 -22.04 20.77
CA PHE A 83 1.33 -22.46 20.64
C PHE A 83 1.90 -22.97 21.97
N ASP A 84 1.61 -22.29 23.08
CA ASP A 84 2.04 -22.69 24.42
C ASP A 84 1.38 -24.01 24.87
N SER A 85 0.13 -24.26 24.44
CA SER A 85 -0.62 -25.47 24.83
C SER A 85 -0.37 -26.70 23.95
N LYS A 86 -0.14 -26.52 22.64
CA LYS A 86 0.08 -27.61 21.68
C LYS A 86 1.55 -27.85 21.35
N GLY A 87 2.42 -26.86 21.58
CA GLY A 87 3.81 -26.89 21.15
C GLY A 87 3.97 -26.77 19.63
N ALA A 88 5.16 -26.36 19.20
CA ALA A 88 5.56 -26.25 17.79
C ALA A 88 6.07 -27.59 17.22
N ALA A 89 5.44 -28.70 17.60
CA ALA A 89 5.91 -30.00 17.12
C ALA A 89 5.59 -30.12 15.63
N ASP A 90 6.63 -30.26 14.82
CA ASP A 90 6.50 -30.57 13.40
C ASP A 90 6.32 -32.08 13.26
N ASP A 91 5.08 -32.52 13.11
CA ASP A 91 4.71 -33.94 13.05
C ASP A 91 4.99 -34.57 11.67
N ARG A 92 5.64 -33.84 10.75
CA ARG A 92 5.96 -34.33 9.41
C ARG A 92 6.99 -35.44 9.44
N SER A 93 6.74 -36.49 8.66
CA SER A 93 7.70 -37.55 8.41
C SER A 93 8.93 -37.02 7.63
N PRO A 94 10.08 -37.72 7.69
CA PRO A 94 11.26 -37.32 6.93
C PRO A 94 11.02 -37.26 5.41
N GLU A 95 10.14 -38.11 4.88
CA GLU A 95 9.77 -38.14 3.46
C GLU A 95 8.95 -36.90 3.08
N GLU A 96 7.99 -36.50 3.91
CA GLU A 96 7.19 -35.28 3.70
C GLU A 96 8.04 -34.02 3.81
N LEU A 97 9.02 -34.01 4.73
CA LEU A 97 9.95 -32.89 4.87
C LEU A 97 10.81 -32.73 3.60
N ALA A 98 11.32 -33.85 3.06
CA ALA A 98 12.12 -33.86 1.84
C ALA A 98 11.32 -33.40 0.61
N GLU A 99 10.07 -33.85 0.48
CA GLU A 99 9.19 -33.42 -0.62
C GLU A 99 8.82 -31.94 -0.48
N HIS A 100 8.52 -31.48 0.73
CA HIS A 100 8.28 -30.06 1.00
C HIS A 100 9.49 -29.19 0.62
N GLU A 101 10.70 -29.60 0.98
CA GLU A 101 11.92 -28.90 0.57
C GLU A 101 12.08 -28.87 -0.95
N ARG A 102 11.81 -29.98 -1.64
CA ARG A 102 11.90 -30.08 -3.11
C ARG A 102 10.94 -29.09 -3.76
N ILE A 103 9.67 -29.09 -3.33
CA ILE A 103 8.64 -28.17 -3.81
C ILE A 103 9.02 -26.72 -3.54
N THR A 104 9.52 -26.42 -2.33
CA THR A 104 9.90 -25.05 -1.94
C THR A 104 11.05 -24.53 -2.78
N LYS A 105 12.06 -25.36 -3.06
CA LYS A 105 13.18 -25.03 -3.96
C LYS A 105 12.69 -24.77 -5.38
N GLU A 106 11.79 -25.60 -5.90
CA GLU A 106 11.20 -25.42 -7.23
C GLU A 106 10.35 -24.15 -7.33
N TYR A 107 9.51 -23.89 -6.33
CA TYR A 107 8.69 -22.68 -6.25
C TYR A 107 9.57 -21.42 -6.24
N SER A 108 10.62 -21.43 -5.42
CA SER A 108 11.58 -20.32 -5.33
C SER A 108 12.25 -20.05 -6.67
N ARG A 109 12.64 -21.11 -7.40
CA ARG A 109 13.19 -20.99 -8.76
C ARG A 109 12.20 -20.33 -9.72
N LYS A 110 10.96 -20.82 -9.77
CA LYS A 110 9.89 -20.26 -10.63
C LYS A 110 9.58 -18.79 -10.29
N CYS A 111 9.56 -18.43 -9.01
CA CYS A 111 9.40 -17.05 -8.58
C CYS A 111 10.54 -16.16 -9.07
N GLY A 112 11.79 -16.65 -9.00
CA GLY A 112 12.95 -15.94 -9.53
C GLY A 112 12.89 -15.73 -11.04
N GLU A 113 12.53 -16.77 -11.80
CA GLU A 113 12.33 -16.69 -13.26
C GLU A 113 11.25 -15.65 -13.62
N ARG A 114 10.11 -15.70 -12.92
CA ARG A 114 9.00 -14.75 -13.12
C ARG A 114 9.43 -13.31 -12.82
N SER A 115 10.19 -13.08 -11.75
CA SER A 115 10.69 -11.73 -11.42
C SER A 115 11.61 -11.20 -12.52
N ARG A 116 12.57 -12.02 -12.97
CA ARG A 116 13.50 -11.63 -14.05
C ARG A 116 12.77 -11.32 -15.35
N PHE A 117 11.74 -12.11 -15.67
CA PHE A 117 10.89 -11.86 -16.83
C PHE A 117 10.22 -10.50 -16.74
N TYR A 118 9.56 -10.19 -15.61
CA TYR A 118 8.90 -8.88 -15.44
C TYR A 118 9.90 -7.72 -15.47
N ASP A 119 11.07 -7.86 -14.84
CA ASP A 119 12.11 -6.83 -14.87
C ASP A 119 12.57 -6.56 -16.31
N ALA A 120 12.81 -7.60 -17.09
CA ALA A 120 13.18 -7.46 -18.50
C ALA A 120 12.05 -6.82 -19.32
N PHE A 121 10.80 -7.26 -19.10
CA PHE A 121 9.62 -6.73 -19.75
C PHE A 121 9.43 -5.23 -19.49
N PHE A 122 9.54 -4.80 -18.23
CA PHE A 122 9.41 -3.38 -17.88
C PHE A 122 10.57 -2.55 -18.41
N LYS A 123 11.82 -3.04 -18.33
CA LYS A 123 12.98 -2.36 -18.92
C LYS A 123 12.80 -2.14 -20.42
N GLN A 124 12.35 -3.16 -21.15
CA GLN A 124 12.09 -3.05 -22.58
C GLN A 124 10.98 -2.03 -22.87
N ARG A 125 9.87 -2.06 -22.12
CA ARG A 125 8.77 -1.10 -22.31
C ARG A 125 9.19 0.34 -22.02
N ILE A 126 10.00 0.56 -20.99
CA ILE A 126 10.54 1.87 -20.66
C ILE A 126 11.45 2.35 -21.80
N ALA A 127 12.36 1.51 -22.29
CA ALA A 127 13.23 1.85 -23.41
C ALA A 127 12.44 2.21 -24.68
N LEU A 128 11.44 1.40 -25.04
CA LEU A 128 10.56 1.68 -26.18
C LEU A 128 9.78 2.97 -26.00
N ARG A 129 9.30 3.26 -24.78
CA ARG A 129 8.61 4.52 -24.48
C ARG A 129 9.53 5.72 -24.67
N HIS A 130 10.77 5.66 -24.19
CA HIS A 130 11.74 6.73 -24.39
C HIS A 130 12.06 6.94 -25.87
N ALA A 131 12.34 5.87 -26.61
CA ALA A 131 12.58 5.94 -28.05
C ALA A 131 11.38 6.53 -28.82
N ALA A 132 10.16 6.17 -28.44
CA ALA A 132 8.94 6.72 -29.04
C ALA A 132 8.76 8.22 -28.75
N ILE A 133 9.09 8.68 -27.54
CA ILE A 133 9.07 10.10 -27.19
C ILE A 133 10.14 10.86 -27.99
N GLU A 134 11.36 10.33 -28.09
CA GLU A 134 12.45 10.95 -28.87
C GLU A 134 12.12 11.06 -30.36
N ALA A 135 11.42 10.07 -30.92
CA ALA A 135 10.97 10.06 -32.31
C ALA A 135 9.89 11.11 -32.63
N LEU A 136 9.32 11.81 -31.65
CA LEU A 136 8.34 12.86 -31.90
C LEU A 136 8.99 14.05 -32.64
N PRO A 137 8.29 14.63 -33.64
CA PRO A 137 8.90 15.57 -34.59
C PRO A 137 9.27 16.93 -33.98
N THR A 138 8.61 17.35 -32.90
CA THR A 138 8.79 18.69 -32.33
C THR A 138 9.13 18.63 -30.85
N ALA A 139 10.00 19.55 -30.40
CA ALA A 139 10.34 19.72 -28.99
C ALA A 139 9.12 19.91 -28.06
N PRO A 140 8.11 20.75 -28.40
CA PRO A 140 6.94 20.91 -27.53
C PRO A 140 6.12 19.63 -27.35
N LEU A 141 6.03 18.78 -28.39
CA LEU A 141 5.35 17.48 -28.26
C LEU A 141 6.12 16.52 -27.34
N ARG A 142 7.46 16.55 -27.38
CA ARG A 142 8.30 15.76 -26.47
C ARG A 142 8.12 16.20 -25.02
N GLU A 143 8.13 17.50 -24.76
CA GLU A 143 7.90 18.06 -23.43
C GLU A 143 6.50 17.76 -22.91
N ALA A 144 5.48 17.85 -23.77
CA ALA A 144 4.11 17.51 -23.41
C ALA A 144 3.96 16.03 -23.04
N ALA A 145 4.59 15.11 -23.79
CA ALA A 145 4.54 13.67 -23.52
C ALA A 145 5.24 13.25 -22.21
N LEU A 146 6.11 14.10 -21.66
CA LEU A 146 6.77 13.88 -20.37
C LEU A 146 5.92 14.36 -19.18
N ARG A 147 4.90 15.19 -19.41
CA ARG A 147 4.01 15.67 -18.34
C ARG A 147 3.03 14.57 -17.94
N LEU A 148 2.81 14.45 -16.64
CA LEU A 148 1.79 13.57 -16.07
C LEU A 148 0.43 14.27 -16.13
N ASP A 149 -0.60 13.59 -16.62
CA ASP A 149 -1.97 14.07 -16.50
C ASP A 149 -2.59 13.53 -15.21
N GLU A 150 -2.59 14.34 -14.16
CA GLU A 150 -3.11 13.98 -12.84
C GLU A 150 -4.63 13.76 -12.85
N GLN A 151 -5.37 14.33 -13.80
CA GLN A 151 -6.82 14.21 -13.86
C GLN A 151 -7.29 12.89 -14.48
N ASP A 152 -6.54 12.33 -15.43
CA ASP A 152 -6.87 11.05 -16.06
C ASP A 152 -6.38 9.86 -15.21
N GLN A 153 -5.32 10.07 -14.42
CA GLN A 153 -4.68 8.98 -13.67
C GLN A 153 -5.24 8.75 -12.27
N PHE A 154 -6.03 9.67 -11.70
CA PHE A 154 -6.56 9.50 -10.35
C PHE A 154 -8.04 9.91 -10.24
N PRO A 155 -8.89 9.08 -9.58
CA PRO A 155 -8.58 7.78 -9.00
C PRO A 155 -8.58 6.63 -10.03
N LEU A 156 -7.48 5.87 -10.09
CA LEU A 156 -7.43 4.58 -10.79
C LEU A 156 -8.30 3.54 -10.04
N TYR A 157 -9.59 3.49 -10.34
CA TYR A 157 -10.44 2.39 -9.89
C TYR A 157 -10.54 1.34 -10.99
N ILE A 158 -9.70 0.31 -10.90
CA ILE A 158 -9.81 -0.90 -11.71
C ILE A 158 -10.27 -2.01 -10.77
N PRO A 159 -11.45 -2.61 -10.99
CA PRO A 159 -11.93 -3.69 -10.13
C PRO A 159 -10.94 -4.86 -10.18
N HIS A 160 -10.67 -5.45 -9.02
CA HIS A 160 -9.86 -6.66 -8.96
C HIS A 160 -10.52 -7.78 -9.80
N PRO A 161 -9.71 -8.61 -10.49
CA PRO A 161 -10.27 -9.72 -11.25
C PRO A 161 -11.03 -10.64 -10.31
N ALA A 162 -12.31 -10.87 -10.60
CA ALA A 162 -13.13 -11.81 -9.86
C ALA A 162 -12.72 -13.25 -10.23
N GLN A 163 -12.85 -14.18 -9.28
CA GLN A 163 -12.62 -15.61 -9.54
C GLN A 163 -13.56 -16.17 -10.61
N HIS A 164 -14.76 -15.58 -10.72
CA HIS A 164 -15.78 -15.91 -11.71
C HIS A 164 -16.30 -14.64 -12.38
N PRO A 165 -16.64 -14.69 -13.68
CA PRO A 165 -17.32 -13.56 -14.32
C PRO A 165 -18.70 -13.34 -13.68
N PRO A 166 -19.22 -12.09 -13.69
CA PRO A 166 -20.52 -11.79 -13.09
C PRO A 166 -21.65 -12.54 -13.81
N ASN A 167 -22.55 -13.15 -13.04
CA ASN A 167 -23.75 -13.79 -13.58
C ASN A 167 -24.86 -12.73 -13.76
N PRO A 168 -25.34 -12.46 -15.00
CA PRO A 168 -26.34 -11.43 -15.26
C PRO A 168 -27.71 -11.68 -14.59
N GLN A 169 -28.01 -12.94 -14.25
CA GLN A 169 -29.32 -13.32 -13.68
C GLN A 169 -29.38 -13.20 -12.15
N TYR A 170 -28.25 -12.93 -11.49
CA TYR A 170 -28.18 -12.86 -10.04
C TYR A 170 -28.20 -11.39 -9.59
N SER A 171 -29.37 -10.87 -9.24
CA SER A 171 -29.48 -9.57 -8.56
C SER A 171 -29.35 -9.77 -7.05
N ALA A 172 -28.41 -9.07 -6.41
CA ALA A 172 -28.12 -9.15 -4.97
C ALA A 172 -29.30 -8.77 -4.03
N SER A 173 -30.46 -8.43 -4.58
CA SER A 173 -31.69 -8.05 -3.88
C SER A 173 -32.59 -9.22 -3.46
N GLN A 174 -32.14 -10.47 -3.59
CA GLN A 174 -32.90 -11.68 -3.21
C GLN A 174 -32.41 -12.36 -1.91
N ILE A 175 -31.63 -11.64 -1.09
CA ILE A 175 -31.21 -12.11 0.25
C ILE A 175 -31.80 -11.18 1.31
#